data_AF-A0A0D8JTB7-F1
#
_entry.id   AF-A0A0D8JTB7-F1
#
_cell.length_a   1.000
_cell.length_b   1.000
_cell.length_c   1.000
_cell.angle_alpha   90.00
_cell.angle_beta   90.00
_cell.angle_gamma   90.00
#
_symmetry.space_group_name_H-M   'P 1'
#
loop_
_entity.id
_entity.type
_entity.pdbx_description
1 polymer ?
#
loop_
_entity_poly.entity_id
_entity_poly.type
_entity_poly.pdbx_seq_one_letter_code
_entity_poly.pdbx_strand_id
1 'polypeptide(L)'
;MSEKRPLPDVSMFEMEQFLSWLDSIARMDGLDRFPQPELLAHYIKLARDVKHNYLELLNAAFSTDTIRCPKWIPIIFKLGQYGIAPRAFIQLAIEFPGLFNPMIVNAIAAPAKVPLQRGDVSLGLALQRLVGENQSRYVSCLTQVWGGTDPEAHFRHQCPDALAIHAEMQLAGFYDLRVERTPSFWFIGVSKKSCYLCDRFLAIHPNSLHTSACHQKLYLSWVPPPTGQ
;
A
#
# COMPACT_ATOMS: atom_id res chain seq x y z
N MET A 1 -33.71 -7.46 -13.23
CA MET A 1 -33.69 -8.83 -12.70
C MET A 1 -32.26 -9.12 -12.28
N SER A 2 -31.97 -9.13 -10.98
CA SER A 2 -30.64 -9.42 -10.45
C SER A 2 -30.50 -10.93 -10.38
N GLU A 3 -29.68 -11.48 -11.27
CA GLU A 3 -29.36 -12.91 -11.32
C GLU A 3 -28.51 -13.21 -10.08
N LYS A 4 -29.13 -13.79 -9.05
CA LYS A 4 -28.39 -14.26 -7.86
C LYS A 4 -27.36 -15.25 -8.36
N ARG A 5 -26.08 -14.91 -8.25
CA ARG A 5 -24.99 -15.84 -8.49
C ARG A 5 -25.27 -17.09 -7.63
N PRO A 6 -25.35 -18.29 -8.22
CA PRO A 6 -25.66 -19.50 -7.45
C PRO A 6 -24.64 -19.63 -6.33
N LEU A 7 -25.12 -19.97 -5.13
CA LEU A 7 -24.23 -20.34 -4.03
C LEU A 7 -23.32 -21.48 -4.53
N PRO A 8 -22.01 -21.45 -4.22
CA PRO A 8 -21.14 -22.56 -4.55
C PRO A 8 -21.73 -23.87 -3.98
N ASP A 9 -21.54 -24.99 -4.67
CA ASP A 9 -21.97 -26.31 -4.23
C ASP A 9 -21.13 -26.70 -3.00
N VAL A 10 -21.64 -26.33 -1.83
CA VAL A 10 -20.95 -26.39 -0.54
C VAL A 10 -21.69 -27.39 0.33
N SER A 11 -20.96 -28.32 0.93
CA SER A 11 -21.55 -29.30 1.82
C SER A 11 -22.19 -28.60 3.04
N MET A 12 -23.25 -29.20 3.60
CA MET A 12 -23.87 -28.69 4.84
C MET A 12 -22.84 -28.50 5.96
N PHE A 13 -21.87 -29.41 6.06
CA PHE A 13 -20.81 -29.37 7.06
C PHE A 13 -19.87 -28.16 6.88
N GLU A 14 -19.53 -27.78 5.65
CA GLU A 14 -18.72 -26.58 5.38
C GLU A 14 -19.50 -25.29 5.68
N MET A 15 -20.82 -25.28 5.41
CA MET A 15 -21.67 -24.15 5.75
C MET A 15 -21.80 -23.95 7.27
N GLU A 16 -21.96 -25.04 8.04
CA GLU A 16 -21.98 -24.99 9.51
C GLU A 16 -20.66 -24.46 10.09
N GLN A 17 -19.53 -24.93 9.56
CA GLN A 17 -18.21 -24.42 9.96
C GLN A 17 -18.03 -22.94 9.63
N PHE A 18 -18.51 -22.49 8.46
CA PHE A 18 -18.48 -21.10 8.06
C PHE A 18 -19.32 -20.21 9.00
N LEU A 19 -20.54 -20.63 9.35
CA LEU A 19 -21.41 -19.88 10.26
C LEU A 19 -20.83 -19.81 11.68
N SER A 20 -20.29 -20.92 12.18
CA SER A 20 -19.60 -20.98 13.48
C SER A 20 -18.37 -20.06 13.52
N TRP A 21 -17.59 -20.04 12.43
CA TRP A 21 -16.48 -19.11 12.27
C TRP A 21 -16.96 -17.66 12.23
N LEU A 22 -18.04 -17.36 11.50
CA LEU A 22 -18.58 -16.00 11.38
C LEU A 22 -19.05 -15.46 12.74
N ASP A 23 -19.72 -16.30 13.54
CA ASP A 23 -20.11 -15.96 14.91
C ASP A 23 -18.89 -15.68 15.80
N SER A 24 -17.84 -16.51 15.69
CA SER A 24 -16.60 -16.30 16.43
C SER A 24 -15.91 -14.98 16.08
N ILE A 25 -15.92 -14.59 14.80
CA ILE A 25 -15.35 -13.33 14.32
C ILE A 25 -16.18 -12.13 14.74
N ALA A 26 -17.51 -12.24 14.74
CA ALA A 26 -18.41 -11.17 15.18
C ALA A 26 -18.15 -10.75 16.63
N ARG A 27 -17.74 -11.70 17.49
CA ARG A 27 -17.37 -11.45 18.89
C ARG A 27 -16.08 -10.64 19.07
N MET A 28 -15.34 -10.32 18.01
CA MET A 28 -14.27 -9.33 18.09
C MET A 28 -14.78 -7.90 18.24
N ASP A 29 -16.04 -7.65 17.88
CA ASP A 29 -16.65 -6.34 18.09
C ASP A 29 -16.79 -6.09 19.60
N GLY A 30 -16.25 -4.97 20.08
CA GLY A 30 -16.21 -4.65 21.51
C GLY A 30 -14.98 -5.14 22.29
N LEU A 31 -13.93 -5.65 21.61
CA LEU A 31 -12.66 -5.90 22.28
C LEU A 31 -12.05 -4.61 22.86
N ASP A 32 -11.38 -4.74 24.00
CA ASP A 32 -10.57 -3.67 24.57
C ASP A 32 -9.51 -3.19 23.55
N ARG A 33 -9.11 -1.92 23.68
CA ARG A 33 -8.04 -1.34 22.84
C ARG A 33 -6.72 -2.12 22.95
N PHE A 34 -6.52 -2.82 24.07
CA PHE A 34 -5.35 -3.64 24.36
C PHE A 34 -5.81 -5.01 24.87
N PRO A 35 -6.23 -5.92 23.98
CA PRO A 35 -6.69 -7.24 24.38
C PRO A 35 -5.51 -8.07 24.92
N GLN A 36 -5.82 -9.06 25.76
CA GLN A 36 -4.82 -9.99 26.27
C GLN A 36 -4.13 -10.73 25.10
N PRO A 37 -2.81 -10.99 25.18
CA PRO A 37 -2.06 -11.63 24.10
C PRO A 37 -2.65 -12.97 23.62
N GLU A 38 -3.20 -13.78 24.53
CA GLU A 38 -3.79 -15.08 24.23
C GLU A 38 -5.07 -14.92 23.39
N LEU A 39 -5.87 -13.92 23.73
CA LEU A 39 -7.09 -13.59 23.00
C LEU A 39 -6.76 -13.06 21.59
N LEU A 40 -5.73 -12.21 21.49
CA LEU A 40 -5.24 -11.74 20.19
C LEU A 40 -4.71 -12.90 19.34
N ALA A 41 -3.94 -13.82 19.93
CA ALA A 41 -3.42 -15.00 19.25
C ALA A 41 -4.55 -15.93 18.75
N HIS A 42 -5.62 -16.08 19.54
CA HIS A 42 -6.81 -16.82 19.14
C HIS A 42 -7.45 -16.23 17.87
N TYR A 43 -7.68 -14.92 17.84
CA TYR A 43 -8.27 -14.27 16.66
C TYR A 43 -7.36 -14.25 15.45
N ILE A 44 -6.04 -14.09 15.63
CA ILE A 44 -5.06 -14.24 14.55
C ILE A 44 -5.15 -15.65 13.95
N LYS A 45 -5.27 -16.68 14.78
CA LYS A 45 -5.43 -18.07 14.32
C LYS A 45 -6.73 -18.25 13.54
N LEU A 46 -7.84 -17.71 14.03
CA LEU A 46 -9.12 -17.75 13.33
C LEU A 46 -9.07 -17.02 11.98
N ALA A 47 -8.33 -15.92 11.89
CA ALA A 47 -8.22 -15.09 10.69
C ALA A 47 -7.25 -15.66 9.63
N ARG A 48 -6.30 -16.51 10.04
CA ARG A 48 -5.19 -16.98 9.21
C ARG A 48 -5.62 -17.68 7.93
N ASP A 49 -6.53 -18.64 8.06
CA ASP A 49 -6.86 -19.57 6.97
C ASP A 49 -8.17 -19.19 6.25
N VAL A 50 -8.84 -18.10 6.69
CA VAL A 50 -10.14 -17.65 6.18
C VAL A 50 -10.13 -17.39 4.69
N LYS A 51 -9.08 -16.72 4.19
CA LYS A 51 -8.99 -16.40 2.76
C LYS A 51 -8.89 -17.67 1.91
N HIS A 52 -8.33 -18.75 2.44
CA HIS A 52 -8.27 -20.02 1.74
C HIS A 52 -9.60 -20.78 1.87
N ASN A 53 -10.13 -20.86 3.09
CA ASN A 53 -11.25 -21.75 3.41
C ASN A 53 -12.61 -21.16 3.02
N TYR A 54 -12.78 -19.83 3.09
CA TYR A 54 -14.10 -19.19 3.08
C TYR A 54 -14.23 -18.03 2.08
N LEU A 55 -13.24 -17.79 1.22
CA LEU A 55 -13.30 -16.65 0.29
C LEU A 55 -14.50 -16.73 -0.67
N GLU A 56 -14.82 -17.91 -1.18
CA GLU A 56 -15.96 -18.09 -2.08
C GLU A 56 -17.30 -17.86 -1.37
N LEU A 57 -17.44 -18.39 -0.14
CA LEU A 57 -18.61 -18.18 0.71
C LEU A 57 -18.78 -16.71 1.10
N LEU A 58 -17.68 -16.03 1.48
CA LEU A 58 -17.69 -14.59 1.76
C LEU A 58 -18.09 -13.78 0.52
N ASN A 59 -17.57 -14.15 -0.65
CA ASN A 59 -17.94 -13.48 -1.89
C ASN A 59 -19.42 -13.74 -2.23
N ALA A 60 -19.93 -14.96 -2.07
CA ALA A 60 -21.33 -15.27 -2.34
C ALA A 60 -22.28 -14.58 -1.37
N ALA A 61 -21.93 -14.50 -0.09
CA ALA A 61 -22.74 -13.88 0.96
C ALA A 61 -22.76 -12.34 0.86
N PHE A 62 -21.65 -11.71 0.44
CA PHE A 62 -21.47 -10.27 0.52
C PHE A 62 -21.21 -9.54 -0.80
N SER A 63 -21.06 -10.24 -1.92
CA SER A 63 -21.00 -9.62 -3.25
C SER A 63 -22.41 -9.54 -3.84
N THR A 64 -23.13 -8.47 -3.50
CA THR A 64 -24.30 -8.06 -4.29
C THR A 64 -23.88 -6.91 -5.21
N ASP A 65 -24.50 -6.79 -6.39
CA ASP A 65 -24.16 -5.78 -7.41
C ASP A 65 -24.22 -4.32 -6.89
N THR A 66 -24.78 -4.11 -5.70
CA THR A 66 -25.01 -2.80 -5.08
C THR A 66 -24.23 -2.56 -3.79
N ILE A 67 -23.67 -3.60 -3.14
CA ILE A 67 -22.98 -3.46 -1.85
C ILE A 67 -21.49 -3.71 -2.03
N ARG A 68 -20.67 -2.68 -1.77
CA ARG A 68 -19.23 -2.84 -1.61
C ARG A 68 -18.96 -3.87 -0.51
N CYS A 69 -18.09 -4.84 -0.78
CA CYS A 69 -17.60 -5.82 0.19
C CYS A 69 -17.37 -5.15 1.57
N PRO A 70 -17.95 -5.69 2.66
CA PRO A 70 -17.82 -5.12 3.99
C PRO A 70 -16.36 -4.84 4.35
N LYS A 71 -16.08 -3.63 4.87
CA LYS A 71 -14.70 -3.19 5.18
C LYS A 71 -13.97 -4.10 6.16
N TRP A 72 -14.71 -4.84 7.01
CA TRP A 72 -14.12 -5.78 7.96
C TRP A 72 -13.48 -6.99 7.29
N ILE A 73 -13.97 -7.46 6.14
CA ILE A 73 -13.43 -8.65 5.45
C ILE A 73 -11.95 -8.46 5.08
N PRO A 74 -11.56 -7.36 4.38
CA PRO A 74 -10.15 -7.07 4.15
C PRO A 74 -9.31 -6.93 5.42
N ILE A 75 -9.90 -6.44 6.52
CA ILE A 75 -9.21 -6.31 7.82
C ILE A 75 -8.91 -7.69 8.40
N ILE A 76 -9.85 -8.63 8.34
CA ILE A 76 -9.62 -10.02 8.78
C ILE A 76 -8.57 -10.71 7.92
N PHE A 77 -8.61 -10.53 6.60
CA PHE A 77 -7.55 -11.05 5.75
C PHE A 77 -6.18 -10.47 6.10
N LYS A 78 -6.12 -9.18 6.49
CA LYS A 78 -4.87 -8.57 6.93
C LYS A 78 -4.43 -9.13 8.29
N LEU A 79 -5.35 -9.36 9.21
CA LEU A 79 -5.08 -9.99 10.49
C LEU A 79 -4.50 -11.40 10.31
N GLY A 80 -5.08 -12.19 9.40
CA GLY A 80 -4.57 -13.51 9.05
C GLY A 80 -3.13 -13.49 8.51
N GLN A 81 -2.76 -12.48 7.72
CA GLN A 81 -1.38 -12.30 7.26
C GLN A 81 -0.39 -12.11 8.42
N TYR A 82 -0.80 -11.45 9.51
CA TYR A 82 0.04 -11.32 10.71
C TYR A 82 0.23 -12.65 11.46
N GLY A 83 -0.62 -13.66 11.22
CA GLY A 83 -0.38 -15.03 11.71
C GLY A 83 0.58 -15.85 10.84
N ILE A 84 0.70 -15.50 9.56
CA ILE A 84 1.58 -16.19 8.59
C ILE A 84 2.99 -15.61 8.65
N ALA A 85 3.12 -14.29 8.65
CA ALA A 85 4.41 -13.60 8.53
C ALA A 85 5.43 -13.98 9.62
N PRO A 86 5.07 -14.06 10.92
CA PRO A 86 6.02 -14.44 11.97
C PRO A 86 6.55 -15.87 11.79
N ARG A 87 5.72 -16.80 11.29
CA ARG A 87 6.16 -18.18 11.06
C ARG A 87 7.19 -18.25 9.93
N ALA A 88 6.93 -17.55 8.83
CA ALA A 88 7.89 -17.44 7.74
C ALA A 88 9.19 -16.77 8.19
N PHE A 89 9.08 -15.73 9.04
CA PHE A 89 10.22 -15.02 9.60
C PHE A 89 11.06 -15.91 10.53
N ILE A 90 10.42 -16.66 11.43
CA ILE A 90 11.10 -17.63 12.32
C ILE A 90 11.75 -18.74 11.50
N GLN A 91 11.05 -19.28 10.50
CA GLN A 91 11.61 -20.32 9.63
C GLN A 91 12.87 -19.82 8.92
N LEU A 92 12.83 -18.62 8.36
CA LEU A 92 13.99 -18.00 7.72
C LEU A 92 15.15 -17.79 8.71
N ALA A 93 14.85 -17.40 9.94
CA ALA A 93 15.86 -17.22 10.98
C ALA A 93 16.51 -18.55 11.41
N ILE A 94 15.76 -19.65 11.41
CA ILE A 94 16.29 -21.00 11.67
C ILE A 94 17.17 -21.47 10.52
N GLU A 95 16.72 -21.29 9.27
CA GLU A 95 17.44 -21.75 8.08
C GLU A 95 18.70 -20.92 7.79
N PHE A 96 18.65 -19.61 8.07
CA PHE A 96 19.75 -18.68 7.79
C PHE A 96 20.07 -17.81 9.02
N PRO A 97 20.62 -18.38 10.11
CA PRO A 97 20.88 -17.63 11.34
C PRO A 97 21.80 -16.42 11.16
N GLY A 98 22.73 -16.50 10.20
CA GLY A 98 23.66 -15.40 9.87
C GLY A 98 22.98 -14.15 9.31
N LEU A 99 21.75 -14.24 8.78
CA LEU A 99 20.96 -13.06 8.40
C LEU A 99 20.33 -12.35 9.61
N PHE A 100 20.20 -13.05 10.74
CA PHE A 100 19.48 -12.60 11.92
C PHE A 100 20.38 -12.33 13.13
N ASN A 101 21.67 -12.68 13.06
CA ASN A 101 22.60 -12.48 14.16
C ASN A 101 23.83 -11.66 13.70
N PRO A 102 23.96 -10.37 14.09
CA PRO A 102 23.01 -9.58 14.87
C PRO A 102 21.96 -8.86 13.99
N MET A 103 20.67 -9.17 14.18
CA MET A 103 19.57 -8.35 13.63
C MET A 103 19.34 -7.15 14.53
N ILE A 104 19.40 -5.96 13.95
CA ILE A 104 19.18 -4.70 14.67
C ILE A 104 17.91 -4.04 14.14
N VAL A 105 16.92 -3.89 15.02
CA VAL A 105 15.69 -3.16 14.72
C VAL A 105 15.88 -1.71 15.17
N ASN A 106 15.80 -0.78 14.21
CA ASN A 106 15.83 0.66 14.48
C ASN A 106 14.49 1.27 14.11
N ALA A 107 13.82 1.90 15.07
CA ALA A 107 12.67 2.75 14.77
C ALA A 107 13.18 4.05 14.14
N ILE A 108 12.70 4.36 12.94
CA ILE A 108 13.02 5.60 12.23
C ILE A 108 11.75 6.44 12.17
N ALA A 109 11.84 7.70 12.60
CA ALA A 109 10.73 8.64 12.44
C ALA A 109 10.52 8.92 10.95
N ALA A 110 9.28 8.83 10.49
CA ALA A 110 8.95 9.21 9.13
C ALA A 110 9.26 10.71 8.93
N PRO A 111 9.91 11.09 7.81
CA PRO A 111 10.19 12.48 7.52
C PRO A 111 8.89 13.27 7.38
N ALA A 112 8.94 14.54 7.76
CA ALA A 112 7.83 15.46 7.55
C ALA A 112 7.54 15.59 6.05
N LYS A 113 6.27 15.85 5.73
CA LYS A 113 5.90 16.22 4.36
C LYS A 113 6.57 17.54 3.99
N VAL A 114 7.01 17.64 2.74
CA VAL A 114 7.65 18.85 2.19
C VAL A 114 6.54 19.77 1.67
N PRO A 115 6.35 20.97 2.22
CA PRO A 115 5.35 21.91 1.71
C PRO A 115 5.67 22.29 0.27
N LEU A 116 4.66 22.27 -0.60
CA LEU A 116 4.80 22.76 -1.96
C LEU A 116 4.39 24.24 -1.97
N GLN A 117 5.32 25.16 -2.28
CA GLN A 117 4.93 26.57 -2.37
C GLN A 117 4.09 26.77 -3.63
N ARG A 118 2.88 27.34 -3.46
CA ARG A 118 1.95 27.55 -4.58
C ARG A 118 2.50 28.46 -5.67
N GLY A 119 3.49 29.30 -5.36
CA GLY A 119 4.21 30.11 -6.33
C GLY A 119 5.13 29.32 -7.27
N ASP A 120 5.56 28.12 -6.86
CA ASP A 120 6.47 27.28 -7.64
C ASP A 120 5.75 26.47 -8.73
N VAL A 121 4.41 26.49 -8.71
CA VAL A 121 3.57 25.58 -9.48
C VAL A 121 2.62 26.40 -10.36
N SER A 122 3.04 26.58 -11.61
CA SER A 122 2.21 27.17 -12.66
C SER A 122 2.01 26.20 -13.81
N LEU A 123 0.78 26.15 -14.34
CA LEU A 123 0.49 25.36 -15.54
C LEU A 123 1.34 25.86 -16.70
N GLY A 124 1.51 27.18 -16.83
CA GLY A 124 2.37 27.77 -17.86
C GLY A 124 3.82 27.28 -17.77
N LEU A 125 4.43 27.30 -16.59
CA LEU A 125 5.78 26.79 -16.38
C LEU A 125 5.88 25.27 -16.66
N ALA A 126 4.88 24.50 -16.25
CA ALA A 126 4.83 23.07 -16.51
C ALA A 126 4.75 22.77 -18.02
N LEU A 127 3.86 23.47 -18.74
CA LEU A 127 3.72 23.34 -20.19
C LEU A 127 4.97 23.81 -20.92
N GLN A 128 5.59 24.91 -20.51
CA GLN A 128 6.85 25.36 -21.10
C GLN A 128 7.94 24.27 -21.02
N ARG A 129 8.01 23.54 -19.90
CA ARG A 129 8.97 22.43 -19.74
C ARG A 129 8.61 21.18 -20.56
N LEU A 130 7.32 20.89 -20.74
CA LEU A 130 6.85 19.67 -21.39
C LEU A 130 6.70 19.80 -22.91
N VAL A 131 6.23 20.94 -23.38
CA VAL A 131 5.83 21.17 -24.78
C VAL A 131 6.48 22.42 -25.40
N GLY A 132 7.30 23.15 -24.64
CA GLY A 132 8.06 24.32 -25.13
C GLY A 132 7.16 25.39 -25.73
N GLU A 133 7.54 25.86 -26.92
CA GLU A 133 6.85 26.92 -27.67
C GLU A 133 5.37 26.62 -27.97
N ASN A 134 4.96 25.35 -27.91
CA ASN A 134 3.56 24.96 -28.12
C ASN A 134 2.65 25.25 -26.91
N GLN A 135 3.17 25.84 -25.82
CA GLN A 135 2.42 26.12 -24.60
C GLN A 135 1.03 26.71 -24.86
N SER A 136 0.92 27.76 -25.68
CA SER A 136 -0.35 28.45 -25.94
C SER A 136 -1.41 27.52 -26.53
N ARG A 137 -1.02 26.69 -27.50
CA ARG A 137 -1.90 25.67 -28.11
C ARG A 137 -2.41 24.68 -27.08
N TYR A 138 -1.54 24.21 -26.18
CA TYR A 138 -1.93 23.27 -25.13
C TYR A 138 -2.82 23.91 -24.06
N VAL A 139 -2.60 25.18 -23.70
CA VAL A 139 -3.52 25.92 -22.82
C VAL A 139 -4.91 25.98 -23.45
N SER A 140 -5.03 26.37 -24.72
CA SER A 140 -6.34 26.41 -25.40
C SER A 140 -7.02 25.05 -25.47
N CYS A 141 -6.25 23.98 -25.73
CA CYS A 141 -6.77 22.62 -25.72
C CYS A 141 -7.29 22.21 -24.33
N LEU A 142 -6.53 22.53 -23.28
CA LEU A 142 -6.94 22.25 -21.89
C LEU A 142 -8.18 23.02 -21.49
N THR A 143 -8.33 24.29 -21.92
CA THR A 143 -9.58 25.05 -21.72
C THR A 143 -10.78 24.30 -22.31
N GLN A 144 -10.65 23.76 -23.52
CA GLN A 144 -11.73 23.01 -24.15
C GLN A 144 -12.03 21.69 -23.42
N VAL A 145 -10.99 20.92 -23.06
CA VAL A 145 -11.13 19.63 -22.38
C VAL A 145 -11.71 19.78 -20.97
N TRP A 146 -11.35 20.84 -20.26
CA TRP A 146 -11.85 21.15 -18.91
C TRP A 146 -13.11 22.02 -18.92
N GLY A 147 -13.84 22.04 -20.04
CA GLY A 147 -15.19 22.63 -20.12
C GLY A 147 -15.24 24.14 -19.97
N GLY A 148 -14.24 24.87 -20.47
CA GLY A 148 -14.20 26.34 -20.46
C GLY A 148 -13.78 26.95 -19.11
N THR A 149 -13.35 26.13 -18.15
CA THR A 149 -12.79 26.62 -16.87
C THR A 149 -11.42 27.25 -17.07
N ASP A 150 -11.01 28.13 -16.14
CA ASP A 150 -9.63 28.65 -16.09
C ASP A 150 -8.65 27.47 -15.90
N PRO A 151 -7.83 27.13 -16.92
CA PRO A 151 -6.94 25.97 -16.87
C PRO A 151 -5.92 26.07 -15.74
N GLU A 152 -5.47 27.29 -15.43
CA GLU A 152 -4.47 27.52 -14.40
C GLU A 152 -5.06 27.25 -13.02
N ALA A 153 -6.27 27.76 -12.73
CA ALA A 153 -6.98 27.45 -11.49
C ALA A 153 -7.30 25.96 -11.36
N HIS A 154 -7.74 25.30 -12.44
CA HIS A 154 -8.00 23.86 -12.45
C HIS A 154 -6.73 23.07 -12.12
N PHE A 155 -5.62 23.39 -12.79
CA PHE A 155 -4.33 22.76 -12.54
C PHE A 155 -3.89 22.91 -11.08
N ARG A 156 -3.93 24.13 -10.53
CA ARG A 156 -3.55 24.39 -9.13
C ARG A 156 -4.40 23.62 -8.13
N HIS A 157 -5.69 23.44 -8.40
CA HIS A 157 -6.58 22.64 -7.53
C HIS A 157 -6.19 21.15 -7.50
N GLN A 158 -5.60 20.63 -8.58
CA GLN A 158 -5.13 19.24 -8.64
C GLN A 158 -3.74 19.05 -8.03
N CYS A 159 -2.99 20.14 -7.82
CA CYS A 159 -1.67 20.09 -7.20
C CYS A 159 -1.79 19.83 -5.69
N PRO A 160 -0.98 18.92 -5.13
CA PRO A 160 -0.99 18.67 -3.70
C PRO A 160 -0.36 19.85 -2.93
N ASP A 161 -0.89 20.18 -1.76
CA ASP A 161 -0.29 21.22 -0.89
C ASP A 161 1.05 20.80 -0.28
N ALA A 162 1.32 19.49 -0.21
CA ALA A 162 2.57 18.96 0.33
C ALA A 162 2.95 17.63 -0.34
N LEU A 163 4.26 17.43 -0.50
CA LEU A 163 4.87 16.23 -1.03
C LEU A 163 5.30 15.29 0.11
N ALA A 164 5.32 14.00 -0.17
CA ALA A 164 5.65 12.96 0.78
C ALA A 164 6.74 12.04 0.20
N ILE A 165 7.76 11.80 1.01
CA ILE A 165 8.79 10.81 0.72
C ILE A 165 8.21 9.44 1.07
N HIS A 166 8.04 8.57 0.08
CA HIS A 166 7.56 7.21 0.31
C HIS A 166 8.58 6.37 1.08
N ALA A 167 8.12 5.33 1.78
CA ALA A 167 8.99 4.51 2.64
C ALA A 167 10.18 3.88 1.88
N GLU A 168 9.97 3.49 0.61
CA GLU A 168 11.03 2.95 -0.25
C GLU A 168 12.15 3.98 -0.48
N MET A 169 11.78 5.25 -0.67
CA MET A 169 12.73 6.35 -0.85
C MET A 169 13.47 6.68 0.44
N GLN A 170 12.78 6.58 1.59
CA GLN A 170 13.41 6.76 2.89
C GLN A 170 14.48 5.69 3.15
N LEU A 171 14.22 4.44 2.76
CA LEU A 171 15.18 3.35 2.87
C LEU A 171 16.37 3.53 1.92
N ALA A 172 16.13 3.94 0.67
CA ALA A 172 17.21 4.25 -0.26
C ALA A 172 18.14 5.34 0.31
N GLY A 173 17.57 6.49 0.70
CA GLY A 173 18.35 7.59 1.29
C GLY A 173 19.03 7.21 2.62
N PHE A 174 18.45 6.31 3.41
CA PHE A 174 19.10 5.81 4.63
C PHE A 174 20.39 5.06 4.31
N TYR A 175 20.38 4.17 3.31
CA TYR A 175 21.56 3.39 2.94
C TYR A 175 22.59 4.22 2.16
N ASP A 176 22.16 5.25 1.42
CA ASP A 176 23.07 6.20 0.77
C ASP A 176 23.97 6.91 1.78
N LEU A 177 23.41 7.23 2.96
CA LEU A 177 24.13 7.90 4.05
C LEU A 177 24.84 6.92 5.00
N ARG A 178 24.62 5.62 4.85
CA ARG A 178 25.08 4.57 5.79
C ARG A 178 25.53 3.33 5.06
N VAL A 179 26.56 3.48 4.23
CA VAL A 179 27.13 2.39 3.42
C VAL A 179 27.61 1.23 4.29
N GLU A 180 28.02 1.50 5.54
CA GLU A 180 28.41 0.48 6.52
C GLU A 180 27.25 -0.41 6.99
N ARG A 181 26.00 0.02 6.75
CA ARG A 181 24.78 -0.72 7.10
C ARG A 181 24.10 -1.36 5.90
N THR A 182 24.75 -1.33 4.73
CA THR A 182 24.22 -1.93 3.50
C THR A 182 23.82 -3.39 3.72
N PRO A 183 22.59 -3.79 3.34
CA PRO A 183 22.15 -5.17 3.48
C PRO A 183 22.90 -6.08 2.49
N SER A 184 23.07 -7.34 2.84
CA SER A 184 23.65 -8.35 1.95
C SER A 184 22.81 -8.60 0.70
N PHE A 185 21.52 -8.25 0.73
CA PHE A 185 20.60 -8.33 -0.39
C PHE A 185 19.88 -6.98 -0.58
N TRP A 186 19.92 -6.46 -1.80
CA TRP A 186 19.30 -5.19 -2.16
C TRP A 186 17.81 -5.35 -2.50
N PHE A 187 17.04 -5.86 -1.54
CA PHE A 187 15.61 -6.08 -1.69
C PHE A 187 14.81 -5.38 -0.59
N ILE A 188 13.80 -4.62 -1.00
CA ILE A 188 12.87 -3.92 -0.11
C ILE A 188 11.55 -4.68 -0.04
N GLY A 189 11.33 -5.33 1.10
CA GLY A 189 10.04 -5.93 1.45
C GLY A 189 9.01 -4.86 1.79
N VAL A 190 8.03 -4.64 0.90
CA VAL A 190 6.96 -3.65 1.09
C VAL A 190 5.61 -4.33 1.38
N SER A 191 4.84 -3.77 2.32
CA SER A 191 3.51 -4.29 2.69
C SER A 191 2.41 -4.01 1.64
N LYS A 192 2.70 -3.10 0.71
CA LYS A 192 1.93 -2.77 -0.50
C LYS A 192 2.92 -2.73 -1.66
N LYS A 193 2.50 -3.08 -2.88
CA LYS A 193 3.33 -2.90 -4.09
C LYS A 193 3.86 -1.46 -4.15
N SER A 194 5.05 -1.28 -4.70
CA SER A 194 5.63 0.05 -4.87
C SER A 194 4.90 0.87 -5.94
N CYS A 195 4.97 2.19 -5.83
CA CYS A 195 4.42 3.07 -6.85
C CYS A 195 5.34 3.16 -8.08
N TYR A 196 4.81 3.69 -9.17
CA TYR A 196 5.58 3.83 -10.43
C TYR A 196 6.86 4.63 -10.22
N LEU A 197 6.79 5.77 -9.51
CA LEU A 197 7.95 6.64 -9.30
C LEU A 197 9.00 6.02 -8.37
N CYS A 198 8.59 5.33 -7.31
CA CYS A 198 9.52 4.57 -6.46
C CYS A 198 10.23 3.48 -7.27
N ASP A 199 9.47 2.67 -8.02
CA ASP A 199 10.01 1.56 -8.81
C ASP A 199 11.03 2.05 -9.85
N ARG A 200 10.69 3.10 -10.61
CA ARG A 200 11.60 3.71 -11.58
C ARG A 200 12.85 4.31 -10.94
N PHE A 201 12.69 5.02 -9.82
CA PHE A 201 13.81 5.61 -9.11
C PHE A 201 14.80 4.53 -8.63
N LEU A 202 14.30 3.48 -7.97
CA LEU A 202 15.16 2.42 -7.45
C LEU A 202 15.87 1.64 -8.57
N ALA A 203 15.20 1.44 -9.72
CA ALA A 203 15.78 0.74 -10.86
C ALA A 203 16.99 1.45 -11.50
N ILE A 204 17.06 2.78 -11.39
CA ILE A 204 18.19 3.58 -11.90
C ILE A 204 19.16 3.99 -10.78
N HIS A 205 18.85 3.64 -9.54
CA HIS A 205 19.65 4.00 -8.37
C HIS A 205 20.98 3.23 -8.38
N PRO A 206 22.13 3.83 -7.99
CA PRO A 206 23.43 3.16 -8.02
C PRO A 206 23.46 1.81 -7.30
N ASN A 207 22.74 1.70 -6.18
CA ASN A 207 22.65 0.47 -5.39
C ASN A 207 21.70 -0.60 -5.95
N SER A 208 21.02 -0.34 -7.08
CA SER A 208 20.09 -1.27 -7.76
C SER A 208 19.12 -1.97 -6.80
N LEU A 209 18.41 -1.18 -6.00
CA LEU A 209 17.43 -1.68 -5.04
C LEU A 209 16.21 -2.25 -5.77
N HIS A 210 15.77 -3.45 -5.37
CA HIS A 210 14.61 -4.10 -5.96
C HIS A 210 13.43 -4.15 -5.00
N THR A 211 12.22 -4.05 -5.55
CA THR A 211 10.96 -4.27 -4.83
C THR A 211 10.28 -5.52 -5.38
N SER A 212 9.33 -6.08 -4.63
CA SER A 212 8.62 -7.29 -5.07
C SER A 212 7.71 -7.07 -6.28
N ALA A 213 7.11 -5.88 -6.40
CA ALA A 213 6.23 -5.53 -7.50
C ALA A 213 5.88 -4.03 -7.49
N CYS A 214 5.51 -3.52 -8.66
CA CYS A 214 4.95 -2.18 -8.84
C CYS A 214 3.44 -2.25 -9.16
N HIS A 215 2.62 -1.35 -8.60
CA HIS A 215 1.20 -1.23 -8.96
C HIS A 215 0.92 -0.21 -10.08
N GLN A 216 1.97 0.33 -10.71
CA GLN A 216 1.90 1.24 -11.88
C GLN A 216 1.09 2.53 -11.66
N LYS A 217 0.79 2.92 -10.42
CA LYS A 217 0.11 4.21 -10.14
C LYS A 217 1.15 5.28 -9.87
N LEU A 218 0.88 6.46 -10.42
CA LEU A 218 1.64 7.67 -10.19
C LEU A 218 0.97 8.47 -9.07
N TYR A 219 1.75 8.87 -8.06
CA TYR A 219 1.28 9.72 -6.97
C TYR A 219 1.81 11.14 -7.19
N LEU A 220 0.90 12.11 -7.36
CA LEU A 220 1.25 13.50 -7.60
C LEU A 220 1.98 14.16 -6.41
N SER A 221 1.73 13.65 -5.19
CA SER A 221 2.37 14.12 -3.97
C SER A 221 3.70 13.42 -3.68
N TRP A 222 4.35 12.80 -4.66
CA TRP A 222 5.61 12.08 -4.46
C TRP A 222 6.81 13.02 -4.62
N VAL A 223 7.87 12.78 -3.85
CA VAL A 223 9.17 13.49 -3.98
C VAL A 223 10.31 12.50 -3.73
N PRO A 224 11.46 12.63 -4.42
CA PRO A 224 12.65 11.84 -4.11
C PRO A 224 13.17 12.12 -2.70
N PRO A 225 14.03 11.25 -2.14
CA PRO A 225 14.69 11.56 -0.88
C PRO A 225 15.58 12.81 -1.05
N PRO A 226 15.75 13.63 0.00
CA PRO A 226 16.62 14.80 -0.07
C PRO A 226 18.06 14.38 -0.36
N THR A 227 18.68 15.00 -1.37
CA THR A 227 20.09 14.78 -1.72
C THR A 227 20.98 15.58 -0.78
N GLY A 228 21.38 15.00 0.35
CA GLY A 228 22.40 15.54 1.27
C GLY A 228 22.03 16.82 2.03
N GLN A 229 22.09 16.74 3.36
CA GLN A 229 22.55 17.85 4.21
C GLN A 229 24.03 17.64 4.50
#